data_AF-A0A9P7NYF0-F1
#
_entry.id   AF-A0A9P7NYF0-F1
#
_cell.length_a   1.000
_cell.length_b   1.000
_cell.length_c   1.000
_cell.angle_alpha   90.00
_cell.angle_beta   90.00
_cell.angle_gamma   90.00
#
_symmetry.space_group_name_H-M   'P 1'
#
loop_
_entity.id
_entity.type
_entity.pdbx_description
1 polymer ?
#
loop_
_entity_poly.entity_id
_entity_poly.type
_entity_poly.pdbx_seq_one_letter_code
_entity_poly.pdbx_strand_id
1 'polypeptide(L)'
;MAQWISRLSLKNSSWREDISWLNVPSHAQDTSTEVVLTAFAEMEPDMVLEHLQTHRDGLSDEQADVRRSIKGPNILPTHSAPSWIITLLKAIPNPFNVLLIVLAVLNAAIPPGSWEGFAVLVFMVFISVLVRFWQEYRSSMAVFKLQASVSTNLEVRRQRSTILDQKLSTSSESSCKIVAEADLVPGDIVVLSPGSVVPADCLILESSFLRISQSTWTGENDPVPKTGNVSGEKGSSLFDLSNIAFMGTSVISGNGVALVLRTGSDVLIATMAKELKKRRETNSFQLGIRHVSYMLIGFMLTMVPLVLGISGYTTKDWQNAAMYSISVAVGLVPEMLPAIVNANLARGAYVLSKMNAIVKRLDSVQNLGAMTVLCSDK
;
A
#
# COMPACT_ATOMS: atom_id res chain seq x y z
N MET A 1 21.64 8.48 8.73
CA MET A 1 21.82 9.94 8.83
C MET A 1 20.62 10.66 9.45
N ALA A 2 19.38 10.40 8.99
CA ALA A 2 18.16 10.96 9.60
C ALA A 2 17.96 10.58 11.10
N GLN A 3 18.24 9.34 11.50
CA GLN A 3 18.20 8.89 12.91
C GLN A 3 19.33 9.45 13.78
N TRP A 4 20.36 10.04 13.19
CA TRP A 4 21.50 10.61 13.92
C TRP A 4 21.27 12.11 14.18
N ILE A 5 20.65 12.80 13.22
CA ILE A 5 20.17 14.19 13.37
C ILE A 5 19.03 14.26 14.39
N SER A 6 18.14 13.25 14.45
CA SER A 6 17.09 13.20 15.46
C SER A 6 17.62 13.03 16.89
N ARG A 7 18.78 12.38 17.10
CA ARG A 7 19.38 12.22 18.43
C ARG A 7 20.18 13.45 18.90
N LEU A 8 20.74 14.24 17.98
CA LEU A 8 21.51 15.43 18.32
C LEU A 8 20.64 16.69 18.55
N SER A 9 19.41 16.71 18.02
CA SER A 9 18.47 17.83 18.21
C SER A 9 17.66 17.77 19.53
N LEU A 10 17.83 16.74 20.37
CA LEU A 10 16.99 16.45 21.54
C LEU A 10 17.56 16.91 22.89
N LYS A 11 18.46 17.91 22.91
CA LYS A 11 19.17 18.34 24.13
C LYS A 11 18.61 19.61 24.80
N ASN A 12 17.55 20.22 24.28
CA ASN A 12 16.86 21.34 24.93
C ASN A 12 15.53 20.87 25.55
N SER A 13 15.30 21.22 26.81
CA SER A 13 14.10 20.85 27.59
C SER A 13 12.81 21.46 27.04
N SER A 14 12.88 22.61 26.35
CA SER A 14 11.70 23.28 25.76
C SER A 14 11.04 22.47 24.63
N TRP A 15 11.81 21.75 23.82
CA TRP A 15 11.27 20.94 22.71
C TRP A 15 10.66 19.61 23.16
N ARG A 16 10.90 19.17 24.41
CA ARG A 16 10.25 17.96 24.95
C ARG A 16 8.80 18.20 25.29
N GLU A 17 8.44 19.42 25.67
CA GLU A 17 7.04 19.81 25.87
C GLU A 17 6.30 19.85 24.53
N ASP A 18 6.95 20.27 23.43
CA ASP A 18 6.32 20.40 22.10
C ASP A 18 6.00 19.07 21.38
N ILE A 19 6.42 17.91 21.90
CA ILE A 19 6.20 16.59 21.27
C ILE A 19 5.48 15.61 22.21
N SER A 20 5.01 16.05 23.39
CA SER A 20 4.32 15.16 24.33
C SER A 20 3.04 14.55 23.75
N TRP A 21 2.39 15.25 22.82
CA TRP A 21 1.21 14.79 22.07
C TRP A 21 1.47 13.55 21.21
N LEU A 22 2.73 13.18 20.94
CA LEU A 22 3.08 11.93 20.26
C LEU A 22 3.04 10.70 21.19
N ASN A 23 3.09 10.93 22.51
CA ASN A 23 3.17 9.84 23.47
C ASN A 23 1.81 9.12 23.59
N VAL A 24 1.91 7.81 23.82
CA VAL A 24 0.74 6.97 24.06
C VAL A 24 0.13 7.33 25.44
N PRO A 25 -1.21 7.38 25.58
CA PRO A 25 -1.86 7.59 26.87
C PRO A 25 -1.38 6.56 27.90
N SER A 26 -1.14 6.99 29.14
CA SER A 26 -0.60 6.16 30.23
C SER A 26 -1.48 4.96 30.61
N HIS A 27 -2.76 5.01 30.26
CA HIS A 27 -3.73 3.92 30.49
C HIS A 27 -3.66 2.81 29.42
N ALA A 28 -2.98 3.04 28.30
CA ALA A 28 -2.81 2.01 27.28
C ALA A 28 -1.81 0.95 27.77
N GLN A 29 -2.27 -0.31 27.84
CA GLN A 29 -1.43 -1.45 28.24
C GLN A 29 -0.43 -1.86 27.15
N ASP A 30 -0.68 -1.47 25.89
CA ASP A 30 0.16 -1.76 24.72
C ASP A 30 0.13 -0.58 23.72
N THR A 31 1.06 -0.58 22.79
CA THR A 31 1.21 0.38 21.68
C THR A 31 0.37 0.05 20.44
N SER A 32 -0.48 -0.99 20.51
CA SER A 32 -1.36 -1.37 19.41
C SER A 32 -2.42 -0.30 19.15
N THR A 33 -2.78 -0.09 17.88
CA THR A 33 -3.66 1.03 17.52
C THR A 33 -5.03 0.96 18.15
N GLU A 34 -5.56 -0.25 18.33
CA GLU A 34 -6.83 -0.51 18.98
C GLU A 34 -6.78 -0.08 20.45
N VAL A 35 -5.75 -0.48 21.20
CA VAL A 35 -5.61 -0.18 22.64
C VAL A 35 -5.41 1.31 22.88
N VAL A 36 -4.70 2.00 21.98
CA VAL A 36 -4.53 3.46 22.06
C VAL A 36 -5.86 4.18 21.83
N LEU A 37 -6.65 3.74 20.84
CA LEU A 37 -7.96 4.32 20.58
C LEU A 37 -8.93 4.08 21.75
N THR A 38 -8.99 2.85 22.28
CA THR A 38 -9.83 2.56 23.46
C THR A 38 -9.43 3.40 24.66
N ALA A 39 -8.13 3.59 24.90
CA ALA A 39 -7.65 4.43 26.01
C ALA A 39 -8.08 5.90 25.85
N PHE A 40 -8.08 6.45 24.63
CA PHE A 40 -8.62 7.80 24.39
C PHE A 40 -10.15 7.86 24.53
N ALA A 41 -10.86 6.77 24.23
CA ALA A 41 -12.30 6.67 24.39
C ALA A 41 -12.73 6.71 25.87
N GLU A 42 -11.92 6.11 26.75
CA GLU A 42 -12.15 6.02 28.19
C GLU A 42 -11.78 7.31 28.95
N MET A 43 -11.02 8.23 28.33
CA MET A 43 -10.64 9.50 28.92
C MET A 43 -11.74 10.57 28.75
N GLU A 44 -11.84 11.49 29.71
CA GLU A 44 -12.68 12.67 29.53
C GLU A 44 -12.13 13.54 28.37
N PRO A 45 -13.02 14.15 27.54
CA PRO A 45 -12.60 14.92 26.38
C PRO A 45 -11.59 16.03 26.71
N ASP A 46 -11.72 16.67 27.86
CA ASP A 46 -10.81 17.75 28.28
C ASP A 46 -9.41 17.22 28.62
N MET A 47 -9.29 16.01 29.17
CA MET A 47 -8.01 15.33 29.39
C MET A 47 -7.33 14.97 28.06
N VAL A 48 -8.11 14.56 27.05
CA VAL A 48 -7.59 14.25 25.71
C VAL A 48 -7.09 15.51 25.02
N LEU A 49 -7.80 16.64 25.17
CA LEU A 49 -7.37 17.94 24.66
C LEU A 49 -6.05 18.39 25.30
N GLU A 50 -5.91 18.22 26.62
CA GLU A 50 -4.66 18.51 27.34
C GLU A 50 -3.51 17.60 26.88
N HIS A 51 -3.77 16.30 26.75
CA HIS A 51 -2.77 15.33 26.26
C HIS A 51 -2.27 15.66 24.85
N LEU A 52 -3.18 16.04 23.94
CA LEU A 52 -2.85 16.45 22.58
C LEU A 52 -2.44 17.91 22.46
N GLN A 53 -2.33 18.65 23.58
CA GLN A 53 -1.98 20.06 23.65
C GLN A 53 -2.77 20.91 22.64
N THR A 54 -4.09 20.75 22.65
CA THR A 54 -5.00 21.44 21.73
C THR A 54 -6.19 22.01 22.49
N HIS A 55 -6.88 22.97 21.87
CA HIS A 55 -8.02 23.67 22.46
C HIS A 55 -9.31 23.33 21.71
N ARG A 56 -10.47 23.57 22.34
CA ARG A 56 -11.78 23.37 21.70
C ARG A 56 -11.99 24.24 20.44
N ASP A 57 -11.23 25.32 20.32
CA ASP A 57 -11.21 26.21 19.15
C ASP A 57 -10.27 25.72 18.02
N GLY A 58 -9.56 24.61 18.24
CA GLY A 58 -8.62 24.00 17.30
C GLY A 58 -7.18 24.50 17.50
N LEU A 59 -6.29 23.99 16.64
CA LEU A 59 -4.88 24.40 16.60
C LEU A 59 -4.69 25.73 15.87
N SER A 60 -3.61 26.43 16.19
CA SER A 60 -3.11 27.53 15.34
C SER A 60 -2.46 26.99 14.07
N ASP A 61 -2.45 27.78 12.99
CA ASP A 61 -1.81 27.40 11.72
C ASP A 61 -0.31 27.06 11.91
N GLU A 62 0.41 27.78 12.79
CA GLU A 62 1.83 27.52 13.09
C GLU A 62 2.04 26.16 13.78
N GLN A 63 1.21 25.85 14.79
CA GLN A 63 1.26 24.53 15.46
C GLN A 63 0.91 23.40 14.48
N ALA A 64 -0.08 23.61 13.62
CA ALA A 64 -0.46 22.62 12.62
C ALA A 64 0.68 22.35 11.62
N ASP A 65 1.39 23.39 11.18
CA ASP A 65 2.53 23.26 10.27
C ASP A 65 3.73 22.57 10.92
N VAL A 66 4.02 22.88 12.19
CA VAL A 66 5.06 22.17 12.97
C VAL A 66 4.72 20.68 13.09
N ARG A 67 3.48 20.34 13.47
CA ARG A 67 3.04 18.94 13.57
C ARG A 67 3.10 18.22 12.22
N ARG A 68 2.77 18.92 11.12
CA ARG A 68 2.85 18.39 9.75
C ARG A 68 4.31 18.09 9.36
N SER A 69 5.26 18.93 9.76
CA SER A 69 6.68 18.70 9.50
C SER A 69 7.23 17.45 10.21
N ILE A 70 6.69 17.11 11.38
CA ILE A 70 7.10 15.96 12.20
C ILE A 70 6.42 14.68 11.72
N LYS A 71 5.10 14.70 11.57
CA LYS A 71 4.30 13.50 11.28
C LYS A 71 4.19 13.17 9.79
N GLY A 72 4.28 14.20 8.94
CA GLY A 72 3.99 14.09 7.52
C GLY A 72 2.49 14.21 7.20
N PRO A 73 2.12 14.10 5.93
CA PRO A 73 0.75 14.31 5.46
C PRO A 73 -0.18 13.16 5.88
N ASN A 74 -1.47 13.47 6.07
CA ASN A 74 -2.54 12.49 6.28
C ASN A 74 -2.91 11.78 4.97
N ILE A 75 -2.00 10.96 4.49
CA ILE A 75 -2.18 10.12 3.32
C ILE A 75 -1.98 8.69 3.78
N LEU A 76 -2.96 7.83 3.50
CA LEU A 76 -2.80 6.40 3.75
C LEU A 76 -1.53 5.93 3.02
N PRO A 77 -0.68 5.09 3.66
CA PRO A 77 0.53 4.55 3.05
C PRO A 77 0.18 3.58 1.92
N THR A 78 -0.36 4.12 0.85
CA THR A 78 -0.60 3.48 -0.44
C THR A 78 0.70 3.50 -1.23
N HIS A 79 0.80 2.61 -2.21
CA HIS A 79 2.04 2.29 -2.90
C HIS A 79 2.76 3.55 -3.38
N SER A 80 3.96 3.81 -2.83
CA SER A 80 4.89 4.77 -3.40
C SER A 80 5.12 4.43 -4.87
N ALA A 81 5.38 5.44 -5.69
CA ALA A 81 5.68 5.24 -7.10
C ALA A 81 6.72 4.11 -7.26
N PRO A 82 6.48 3.14 -8.16
CA PRO A 82 7.41 2.04 -8.35
C PRO A 82 8.78 2.60 -8.76
N SER A 83 9.80 2.39 -7.93
CA SER A 83 11.16 2.80 -8.26
C SER A 83 11.62 2.03 -9.50
N TRP A 84 11.94 2.75 -10.58
CA TRP A 84 12.40 2.17 -11.83
C TRP A 84 13.60 1.23 -11.64
N ILE A 85 14.53 1.59 -10.74
CA ILE A 85 15.72 0.80 -10.41
C ILE A 85 15.34 -0.52 -9.74
N ILE A 86 14.44 -0.48 -8.76
CA ILE A 86 13.99 -1.67 -8.02
C ILE A 86 13.19 -2.59 -8.95
N THR A 87 12.36 -2.03 -9.83
CA THR A 87 11.60 -2.79 -10.82
C THR A 87 12.54 -3.47 -11.82
N LEU A 88 13.58 -2.78 -12.29
CA LEU A 88 14.60 -3.35 -13.17
C LEU A 88 15.36 -4.49 -12.47
N LEU A 89 15.86 -4.28 -11.25
CA LEU A 89 16.58 -5.32 -10.50
C LEU A 89 15.73 -6.56 -10.24
N LYS A 90 14.43 -6.38 -9.97
CA LYS A 90 13.48 -7.48 -9.80
C LYS A 90 13.12 -8.19 -11.10
N ALA A 91 13.26 -7.52 -12.26
CA ALA A 91 13.03 -8.13 -13.57
C ALA A 91 14.16 -9.08 -13.99
N ILE A 92 15.38 -8.92 -13.45
CA ILE A 92 16.59 -9.69 -13.79
C ILE A 92 16.48 -11.19 -13.42
N PRO A 93 16.15 -11.60 -12.17
CA PRO A 93 16.10 -13.01 -11.80
C PRO A 93 14.81 -13.67 -12.34
N ASN A 94 14.82 -13.99 -13.63
CA ASN A 94 13.90 -14.93 -14.25
C ASN A 94 14.61 -16.30 -14.35
N PRO A 95 13.99 -17.42 -13.95
CA PRO A 95 14.60 -18.75 -14.13
C PRO A 95 15.11 -19.03 -15.55
N PHE A 96 14.45 -18.51 -16.60
CA PHE A 96 14.93 -18.65 -17.98
C PHE A 96 16.16 -17.78 -18.28
N ASN A 97 16.18 -16.53 -17.80
CA ASN A 97 17.36 -15.66 -17.94
C ASN A 97 18.56 -16.23 -17.20
N VAL A 98 18.35 -16.80 -16.01
CA VAL A 98 19.42 -17.47 -15.25
C VAL A 98 19.97 -18.66 -16.05
N LEU A 99 19.11 -19.49 -16.64
CA LEU A 99 19.54 -20.61 -17.48
C LEU A 99 20.33 -20.15 -18.71
N LEU A 100 19.85 -19.11 -19.41
CA LEU A 100 20.54 -18.54 -20.58
C LEU A 100 21.90 -17.92 -20.21
N ILE A 101 22.00 -17.26 -19.05
CA ILE A 101 23.27 -16.75 -18.53
C ILE A 101 24.24 -17.91 -18.25
N VAL A 102 23.77 -19.00 -17.65
CA VAL A 102 24.60 -20.20 -17.42
C VAL A 102 25.09 -20.79 -18.75
N LEU A 103 24.21 -20.93 -19.75
CA LEU A 103 24.58 -21.41 -21.09
C LEU A 103 25.58 -20.47 -21.79
N ALA A 104 25.42 -19.15 -21.66
CA ALA A 104 26.35 -18.17 -22.21
C ALA A 104 27.74 -18.30 -21.59
N VAL A 105 27.81 -18.45 -20.26
CA VAL A 105 29.08 -18.67 -19.55
C VAL A 105 29.73 -19.98 -19.97
N LEU A 106 28.95 -21.08 -20.09
CA LEU A 106 29.47 -22.37 -20.56
C LEU A 106 29.99 -22.28 -22.00
N ASN A 107 29.30 -21.57 -22.89
CA ASN A 107 29.72 -21.36 -24.27
C ASN A 107 31.04 -20.58 -24.38
N ALA A 108 31.23 -19.56 -23.54
CA ALA A 108 32.48 -18.80 -23.49
C ALA A 108 33.64 -19.58 -22.84
N ALA A 109 33.34 -20.47 -21.88
CA ALA A 109 34.33 -21.22 -21.12
C ALA A 109 34.89 -22.46 -21.87
N ILE A 110 34.16 -23.04 -22.84
CA ILE A 110 34.59 -24.20 -23.60
C ILE A 110 35.48 -23.75 -24.79
N PRO A 111 36.78 -24.13 -24.85
CA PRO A 111 37.66 -23.71 -25.95
C PRO A 111 37.39 -24.47 -27.26
N PRO A 112 37.53 -23.82 -28.44
CA PRO A 112 37.74 -22.40 -28.67
C PRO A 112 36.40 -21.66 -28.51
N GLY A 113 36.32 -20.75 -27.55
CA GLY A 113 35.06 -20.08 -27.21
C GLY A 113 34.45 -19.38 -28.43
N SER A 114 33.17 -19.63 -28.70
CA SER A 114 32.46 -18.94 -29.78
C SER A 114 31.93 -17.59 -29.29
N TRP A 115 32.69 -16.53 -29.56
CA TRP A 115 32.25 -15.16 -29.23
C TRP A 115 30.93 -14.78 -29.89
N GLU A 116 30.64 -15.35 -31.07
CA GLU A 116 29.35 -15.19 -31.77
C GLU A 116 28.19 -15.77 -30.97
N GLY A 117 28.31 -17.01 -30.49
CA GLY A 117 27.28 -17.67 -29.67
C GLY A 117 27.05 -16.96 -28.33
N PHE A 118 28.13 -16.53 -27.67
CA PHE A 118 28.06 -15.72 -26.46
C PHE A 118 27.32 -14.39 -26.69
N ALA A 119 27.66 -13.67 -27.77
CA ALA A 119 27.03 -12.38 -28.10
C ALA A 119 25.52 -12.53 -28.35
N VAL A 120 25.10 -13.57 -29.08
CA VAL A 120 23.68 -13.85 -29.34
C VAL A 120 22.92 -14.14 -28.05
N LEU A 121 23.48 -14.97 -27.15
CA LEU A 121 22.83 -15.30 -25.88
C LEU A 121 22.69 -14.09 -24.95
N VAL A 122 23.75 -13.27 -24.84
CA VAL A 122 23.71 -12.03 -24.04
C VAL A 122 22.70 -11.05 -24.61
N PHE A 123 22.63 -10.90 -25.94
CA PHE A 123 21.67 -10.04 -26.60
C PHE A 123 20.22 -10.51 -26.37
N MET A 124 19.97 -11.83 -26.41
CA MET A 124 18.67 -12.41 -26.13
C MET A 124 18.22 -12.14 -24.68
N VAL A 125 19.11 -12.33 -23.70
CA VAL A 125 18.84 -12.01 -22.29
C VAL A 125 18.53 -10.51 -22.13
N PHE A 126 19.29 -9.64 -22.80
CA PHE A 126 19.06 -8.20 -22.76
C PHE A 126 17.67 -7.81 -23.27
N ILE A 127 17.25 -8.31 -24.43
CA ILE A 127 15.91 -8.06 -24.98
C ILE A 127 14.84 -8.57 -24.02
N SER A 128 14.99 -9.78 -23.50
CA SER A 128 14.00 -10.40 -22.60
C SER A 128 13.79 -9.58 -21.31
N VAL A 129 14.89 -9.12 -20.69
CA VAL A 129 14.84 -8.23 -19.52
C VAL A 129 14.19 -6.88 -19.87
N LEU A 130 14.52 -6.29 -21.02
CA LEU A 130 13.98 -4.99 -21.44
C LEU A 130 12.47 -5.05 -21.67
N VAL A 131 11.99 -6.07 -22.41
CA VAL A 131 10.55 -6.29 -22.67
C VAL A 131 9.81 -6.48 -21.35
N ARG A 132 10.35 -7.31 -20.44
CA ARG A 132 9.75 -7.55 -19.13
C ARG A 132 9.70 -6.28 -18.28
N PHE A 133 10.79 -5.51 -18.25
CA PHE A 133 10.83 -4.22 -17.56
C PHE A 133 9.77 -3.26 -18.09
N TRP A 134 9.65 -3.13 -19.41
CA TRP A 134 8.66 -2.24 -20.03
C TRP A 134 7.23 -2.66 -19.66
N GLN A 135 6.92 -3.96 -19.74
CA GLN A 135 5.61 -4.50 -19.39
C GLN A 135 5.24 -4.22 -17.92
N GLU A 136 6.17 -4.49 -16.99
CA GLU A 136 5.96 -4.31 -15.55
C GLU A 136 5.85 -2.82 -15.15
N TYR A 137 6.71 -1.97 -15.72
CA TYR A 137 6.75 -0.54 -15.43
C TYR A 137 5.48 0.18 -15.90
N ARG A 138 5.02 -0.12 -17.13
CA ARG A 138 3.80 0.48 -17.68
C ARG A 138 2.56 0.08 -16.88
N SER A 139 2.46 -1.19 -16.49
CA SER A 139 1.35 -1.71 -15.67
C SER A 139 1.28 -1.00 -14.31
N SER A 140 2.43 -0.88 -13.64
CA SER A 140 2.51 -0.27 -12.31
C SER A 140 2.21 1.24 -12.32
N MET A 141 2.64 1.95 -13.37
CA MET A 141 2.38 3.39 -13.52
C MET A 141 0.91 3.71 -13.80
N ALA A 142 0.19 2.84 -14.52
CA ALA A 142 -1.24 3.00 -14.78
C ALA A 142 -2.07 2.96 -13.49
N VAL A 143 -1.72 2.04 -12.57
CA VAL A 143 -2.38 1.94 -11.25
C VAL A 143 -2.12 3.17 -10.39
N PHE A 144 -0.89 3.68 -10.38
CA PHE A 144 -0.52 4.87 -9.61
C PHE A 144 -1.28 6.13 -10.05
N LYS A 145 -1.43 6.35 -11.36
CA LYS A 145 -2.16 7.51 -11.90
C LYS A 145 -3.65 7.51 -11.54
N LEU A 146 -4.28 6.33 -11.50
CA LEU A 146 -5.68 6.19 -11.09
C LEU A 146 -5.87 6.49 -9.59
N GLN A 147 -4.91 6.09 -8.76
CA GLN A 147 -4.95 6.37 -7.31
C GLN A 147 -4.67 7.85 -6.99
N ALA A 148 -3.80 8.50 -7.74
CA ALA A 148 -3.46 9.92 -7.56
C ALA A 148 -4.58 10.91 -7.98
N SER A 149 -5.64 10.44 -8.63
CA SER A 149 -6.71 11.29 -9.17
C SER A 149 -7.89 11.51 -8.21
N VAL A 150 -7.79 11.04 -6.96
CA VAL A 150 -8.84 11.17 -5.94
C VAL A 150 -8.29 11.97 -4.76
N SER A 151 -8.60 13.27 -4.72
CA SER A 151 -8.29 14.15 -3.58
C SER A 151 -9.57 14.84 -3.11
N THR A 152 -9.92 14.66 -1.83
CA THR A 152 -11.12 15.23 -1.20
C THR A 152 -10.73 16.45 -0.35
N ASN A 153 -11.51 17.53 -0.42
CA ASN A 153 -11.35 18.72 0.42
C ASN A 153 -12.25 18.62 1.66
N LEU A 154 -11.81 19.17 2.80
CA LEU A 154 -12.51 19.06 4.09
C LEU A 154 -12.56 20.40 4.83
N GLU A 155 -13.46 20.53 5.79
CA GLU A 155 -13.58 21.71 6.65
C GLU A 155 -12.99 21.44 8.05
N VAL A 156 -12.05 22.28 8.48
CA VAL A 156 -11.31 22.16 9.74
C VAL A 156 -11.45 23.47 10.54
N ARG A 157 -11.66 23.38 11.85
CA ARG A 157 -11.60 24.54 12.76
C ARG A 157 -10.16 24.81 13.14
N ARG A 158 -9.70 26.03 12.89
CA ARG A 158 -8.38 26.51 13.31
C ARG A 158 -8.48 27.87 13.96
N GLN A 159 -7.60 28.12 14.92
CA GLN A 159 -7.51 29.41 15.58
C GLN A 159 -6.93 30.45 14.61
N ARG A 160 -7.58 31.61 14.50
CA ARG A 160 -7.17 32.68 13.60
C ARG A 160 -5.81 33.24 14.01
N SER A 161 -4.80 33.11 13.15
CA SER A 161 -3.51 33.80 13.35
C SER A 161 -3.71 35.31 13.28
N THR A 162 -3.23 36.01 14.30
CA THR A 162 -3.48 37.44 14.55
C THR A 162 -2.68 38.38 13.64
N ILE A 163 -1.93 37.85 12.67
CA ILE A 163 -0.87 38.63 12.00
C ILE A 163 -1.27 39.21 10.63
N LEU A 164 -2.30 38.70 9.92
CA LEU A 164 -2.59 39.18 8.55
C LEU A 164 -3.92 39.89 8.28
N ASP A 165 -4.94 39.79 9.13
CA ASP A 165 -6.27 40.34 8.81
C ASP A 165 -6.76 41.39 9.80
N GLN A 166 -5.99 42.47 10.00
CA GLN A 166 -6.37 43.59 10.86
C GLN A 166 -7.44 44.52 10.25
N LYS A 167 -8.35 44.03 9.40
CA LYS A 167 -9.36 44.90 8.75
C LYS A 167 -10.82 44.47 8.75
N LEU A 168 -11.22 43.35 9.35
CA LEU A 168 -12.65 43.13 9.61
C LEU A 168 -12.90 42.50 10.99
N SER A 169 -13.41 43.39 11.86
CA SER A 169 -14.44 43.17 12.88
C SER A 169 -14.12 42.31 14.11
N THR A 170 -14.36 42.98 15.23
CA THR A 170 -14.47 42.58 16.64
C THR A 170 -15.33 41.34 16.93
N SER A 171 -14.68 40.21 17.21
CA SER A 171 -15.03 39.21 18.23
C SER A 171 -14.04 38.05 18.11
N SER A 172 -13.65 37.44 19.23
CA SER A 172 -12.79 36.25 19.29
C SER A 172 -13.57 35.04 18.78
N GLU A 173 -13.78 34.96 17.46
CA GLU A 173 -14.54 33.88 16.82
C GLU A 173 -13.60 32.93 16.07
N SER A 174 -13.66 31.65 16.47
CA SER A 174 -13.04 30.50 15.81
C SER A 174 -13.58 30.41 14.37
N SER A 175 -12.71 30.48 13.37
CA SER A 175 -13.11 30.46 11.95
C SER A 175 -12.94 29.06 11.38
N CYS A 176 -14.00 28.53 10.74
CA CYS A 176 -13.90 27.31 9.96
C CYS A 176 -13.12 27.59 8.67
N LYS A 177 -12.08 26.79 8.39
CA LYS A 177 -11.21 26.90 7.21
C LYS A 177 -11.25 25.60 6.44
N ILE A 178 -11.37 25.69 5.12
CA ILE A 178 -11.29 24.52 4.24
C ILE A 178 -9.82 24.14 4.09
N VAL A 179 -9.46 22.91 4.44
CA VAL A 179 -8.12 22.35 4.38
C VAL A 179 -8.17 21.04 3.59
N ALA A 180 -7.11 20.75 2.83
CA ALA A 180 -7.02 19.47 2.12
C ALA A 180 -6.90 18.32 3.12
N GLU A 181 -7.51 17.16 2.84
CA GLU A 181 -7.43 15.98 3.70
C GLU A 181 -5.99 15.55 4.02
N ALA A 182 -5.08 15.73 3.07
CA ALA A 182 -3.67 15.43 3.20
C ALA A 182 -2.93 16.30 4.24
N ASP A 183 -3.46 17.48 4.58
CA ASP A 183 -2.80 18.45 5.45
C ASP A 183 -3.24 18.33 6.92
N LEU A 184 -4.13 17.39 7.22
CA LEU A 184 -4.70 17.14 8.54
C LEU A 184 -3.65 16.57 9.52
N VAL A 185 -3.62 17.10 10.74
CA VAL A 185 -2.68 16.66 11.78
C VAL A 185 -3.40 16.25 13.08
N PRO A 186 -2.78 15.41 13.93
CA PRO A 186 -3.33 15.11 15.25
C PRO A 186 -3.52 16.39 16.08
N GLY A 187 -4.68 16.50 16.73
CA GLY A 187 -5.10 17.68 17.48
C GLY A 187 -5.92 18.69 16.69
N ASP A 188 -6.03 18.55 15.35
CA ASP A 188 -6.97 19.35 14.57
C ASP A 188 -8.42 19.03 14.97
N ILE A 189 -9.31 20.02 14.89
CA ILE A 189 -10.74 19.83 15.14
C ILE A 189 -11.47 19.88 13.80
N VAL A 190 -12.14 18.79 13.44
CA VAL A 190 -12.91 18.66 12.22
C VAL A 190 -14.40 18.81 12.51
N VAL A 191 -15.10 19.49 11.60
CA VAL A 191 -16.55 19.61 11.65
C VAL A 191 -17.15 18.56 10.74
N LEU A 192 -17.97 17.68 11.32
CA LEU A 192 -18.66 16.61 10.61
C LEU A 192 -20.07 17.09 10.26
N SER A 193 -20.40 17.05 8.98
CA SER A 193 -21.73 17.37 8.45
C SER A 193 -22.29 16.22 7.63
N PRO A 194 -23.62 16.12 7.44
CA PRO A 194 -24.23 15.06 6.65
C PRO A 194 -23.64 14.98 5.24
N GLY A 195 -23.32 13.77 4.79
CA GLY A 195 -22.67 13.52 3.50
C GLY A 195 -21.14 13.63 3.49
N SER A 196 -20.53 14.10 4.58
CA SER A 196 -19.05 14.11 4.71
C SER A 196 -18.51 12.73 5.06
N VAL A 197 -17.27 12.46 4.65
CA VAL A 197 -16.51 11.27 5.06
C VAL A 197 -15.57 11.66 6.19
N VAL A 198 -15.47 10.81 7.20
CA VAL A 198 -14.57 11.00 8.33
C VAL A 198 -13.12 10.83 7.84
N PRO A 199 -12.26 11.84 7.98
CA PRO A 199 -10.97 11.89 7.25
C PRO A 199 -9.79 11.23 7.97
N ALA A 200 -9.99 10.86 9.23
CA ALA A 200 -8.98 10.35 10.15
C ALA A 200 -9.68 9.64 11.30
N ASP A 201 -8.93 8.97 12.18
CA ASP A 201 -9.52 8.45 13.41
C ASP A 201 -9.68 9.60 14.40
N CYS A 202 -10.93 9.85 14.80
CA CYS A 202 -11.31 11.01 15.58
C CYS A 202 -12.08 10.64 16.84
N LEU A 203 -11.92 11.45 17.89
CA LEU A 203 -12.76 11.45 19.08
C LEU A 203 -13.87 12.49 18.90
N ILE A 204 -15.12 12.12 19.10
CA ILE A 204 -16.24 13.04 19.08
C ILE A 204 -16.21 13.89 20.36
N LEU A 205 -16.19 15.21 20.21
CA LEU A 205 -16.27 16.16 21.31
C LEU A 205 -17.73 16.60 21.53
N GLU A 206 -18.42 16.93 20.43
CA GLU A 206 -19.79 17.40 20.45
C GLU A 206 -20.58 16.70 19.33
N SER A 207 -21.85 16.40 19.60
CA SER A 207 -22.72 15.69 18.66
C SER A 207 -24.15 16.19 18.79
N SER A 208 -24.76 16.56 17.66
CA SER A 208 -26.18 16.86 17.53
C SER A 208 -26.82 15.85 16.60
N PHE A 209 -27.43 14.80 17.18
CA PHE A 209 -28.02 13.66 16.45
C PHE A 209 -27.08 13.02 15.42
N LEU A 210 -25.77 13.02 15.69
CA LEU A 210 -24.75 12.50 14.78
C LEU A 210 -24.91 10.99 14.59
N ARG A 211 -25.10 10.56 13.34
CA ARG A 211 -25.15 9.15 12.96
C ARG A 211 -24.15 8.88 11.84
N ILE A 212 -23.32 7.87 12.04
CA ILE A 212 -22.26 7.50 11.10
C ILE A 212 -22.52 6.08 10.60
N SER A 213 -22.40 5.88 9.29
CA SER A 213 -22.40 4.54 8.71
C SER A 213 -21.03 3.91 8.87
N GLN A 214 -20.99 2.80 9.62
CA GLN A 214 -19.79 2.00 9.82
C GLN A 214 -19.76 0.77 8.89
N SER A 215 -20.59 0.72 7.84
CA SER A 215 -20.69 -0.41 6.91
C SER A 215 -19.37 -0.78 6.25
N THR A 216 -18.47 0.19 6.06
CA THR A 216 -17.10 -0.04 5.55
C THR A 216 -16.26 -0.94 6.46
N TRP A 217 -16.58 -0.98 7.76
CA TRP A 217 -15.85 -1.71 8.79
C TRP A 217 -16.59 -2.94 9.29
N THR A 218 -17.90 -2.82 9.54
CA THR A 218 -18.71 -3.87 10.17
C THR A 218 -19.54 -4.67 9.16
N GLY A 219 -19.70 -4.20 7.92
CA GLY A 219 -20.64 -4.74 6.95
C GLY A 219 -22.11 -4.40 7.23
N GLU A 220 -22.42 -3.89 8.42
CA GLU A 220 -23.78 -3.54 8.81
C GLU A 220 -24.16 -2.14 8.28
N ASN A 221 -25.32 -2.04 7.63
CA ASN A 221 -25.79 -0.80 7.01
C ASN A 221 -26.46 0.17 7.99
N ASP A 222 -26.82 -0.30 9.18
CA ASP A 222 -27.52 0.52 10.18
C ASP A 222 -26.59 1.62 10.71
N PRO A 223 -26.96 2.91 10.57
CA PRO A 223 -26.13 4.00 11.06
C PRO A 223 -26.04 3.96 12.59
N VAL A 224 -24.82 4.07 13.13
CA VAL A 224 -24.57 4.03 14.58
C VAL A 224 -24.57 5.45 15.14
N PRO A 225 -25.32 5.72 16.24
CA PRO A 225 -25.31 7.02 16.89
C PRO A 225 -23.96 7.29 17.57
N LYS A 226 -23.48 8.52 17.46
CA LYS A 226 -22.23 8.96 18.07
C LYS A 226 -22.45 10.08 19.08
N THR A 227 -21.74 10.02 20.20
CA THR A 227 -21.88 10.93 21.35
C THR A 227 -20.51 11.42 21.84
N GLY A 228 -20.45 12.63 22.38
CA GLY A 228 -19.22 13.20 22.94
C GLY A 228 -18.88 12.75 24.38
N ASN A 229 -19.74 11.92 24.98
CA ASN A 229 -19.52 11.42 26.33
C ASN A 229 -18.50 10.27 26.33
N VAL A 230 -17.81 10.10 27.46
CA VAL A 230 -16.91 8.96 27.68
C VAL A 230 -17.65 7.65 27.38
N SER A 231 -17.03 6.80 26.56
CA SER A 231 -17.56 5.53 26.09
C SER A 231 -16.49 4.46 26.28
N GLY A 232 -16.86 3.30 26.82
CA GLY A 232 -15.90 2.26 27.19
C GLY A 232 -16.35 1.49 28.43
N GLU A 233 -17.44 0.74 28.31
CA GLU A 233 -17.75 -0.26 29.33
C GLU A 233 -16.73 -1.42 29.22
N LYS A 234 -16.36 -2.01 30.35
CA LYS A 234 -15.41 -3.14 30.37
C LYS A 234 -15.94 -4.30 29.51
N GLY A 235 -15.36 -4.46 28.31
CA GLY A 235 -15.67 -5.54 27.37
C GLY A 235 -16.33 -5.11 26.05
N SER A 236 -16.56 -3.81 25.81
CA SER A 236 -17.07 -3.33 24.52
C SER A 236 -16.04 -3.50 23.39
N SER A 237 -16.50 -3.86 22.19
CA SER A 237 -15.65 -3.86 20.99
C SER A 237 -15.26 -2.43 20.61
N LEU A 238 -14.11 -2.25 19.97
CA LEU A 238 -13.65 -0.94 19.46
C LEU A 238 -14.73 -0.25 18.60
N PHE A 239 -15.47 -1.02 17.80
CA PHE A 239 -16.50 -0.48 16.89
C PHE A 239 -17.77 -0.02 17.61
N ASP A 240 -18.04 -0.54 18.82
CA ASP A 240 -19.21 -0.20 19.62
C ASP A 240 -19.05 1.14 20.36
N LEU A 241 -17.83 1.68 20.41
CA LEU A 241 -17.54 2.95 21.07
C LEU A 241 -18.28 4.11 20.39
N SER A 242 -19.15 4.78 21.16
CA SER A 242 -20.02 5.84 20.64
C SER A 242 -19.27 7.17 20.44
N ASN A 243 -18.10 7.33 21.04
CA ASN A 243 -17.30 8.56 20.97
C ASN A 243 -16.14 8.50 19.99
N ILE A 244 -15.92 7.38 19.30
CA ILE A 244 -14.89 7.27 18.26
C ILE A 244 -15.51 7.21 16.87
N ALA A 245 -14.96 7.98 15.95
CA ALA A 245 -15.23 7.91 14.53
C ALA A 245 -13.98 7.43 13.78
N PHE A 246 -14.17 6.52 12.83
CA PHE A 246 -13.06 5.88 12.12
C PHE A 246 -12.88 6.50 10.73
N MET A 247 -11.64 6.57 10.26
CA MET A 247 -11.35 7.02 8.91
C MET A 247 -12.15 6.22 7.86
N GLY A 248 -12.71 6.92 6.87
CA GLY A 248 -13.45 6.34 5.75
C GLY A 248 -14.92 6.03 6.01
N THR A 249 -15.40 6.23 7.25
CA THR A 249 -16.84 6.14 7.56
C THR A 249 -17.60 7.37 7.07
N SER A 250 -18.88 7.24 6.73
CA SER A 250 -19.68 8.34 6.18
C SER A 250 -20.71 8.86 7.18
N VAL A 251 -20.85 10.17 7.27
CA VAL A 251 -21.85 10.83 8.12
C VAL A 251 -23.19 10.80 7.40
N ILE A 252 -24.17 10.12 7.98
CA ILE A 252 -25.51 9.95 7.39
C ILE A 252 -26.41 11.11 7.78
N SER A 253 -26.38 11.51 9.05
CA SER A 253 -27.22 12.59 9.57
C SER A 253 -26.63 13.21 10.84
N GLY A 254 -27.14 14.39 11.18
CA GLY A 254 -26.66 15.18 12.30
C GLY A 254 -25.33 15.88 12.06
N ASN A 255 -24.93 16.68 13.04
CA ASN A 255 -23.68 17.43 13.00
C ASN A 255 -22.81 17.03 14.18
N GLY A 256 -21.49 17.11 14.01
CA GLY A 256 -20.54 16.82 15.09
C GLY A 256 -19.28 17.63 14.99
N VAL A 257 -18.61 17.76 16.13
CA VAL A 257 -17.27 18.33 16.23
C VAL A 257 -16.39 17.21 16.75
N ALA A 258 -15.32 16.89 16.01
CA ALA A 258 -14.46 15.77 16.33
C ALA A 258 -12.98 16.20 16.38
N LEU A 259 -12.25 15.69 17.35
CA LEU A 259 -10.83 15.87 17.53
C LEU A 259 -10.06 14.77 16.81
N VAL A 260 -9.12 15.13 15.96
CA VAL A 260 -8.29 14.18 15.23
C VAL A 260 -7.27 13.54 16.18
N LEU A 261 -7.38 12.22 16.40
CA LEU A 261 -6.45 11.47 17.24
C LEU A 261 -5.24 10.99 16.42
N ARG A 262 -5.52 10.32 15.29
CA ARG A 262 -4.49 9.68 14.46
C ARG A 262 -4.73 9.98 12.99
N THR A 263 -3.65 10.03 12.22
CA THR A 263 -3.62 10.42 10.80
C THR A 263 -2.57 9.59 10.06
N GLY A 264 -2.71 9.47 8.74
CA GLY A 264 -1.70 8.92 7.83
C GLY A 264 -1.43 7.43 8.04
N SER A 265 -0.22 7.07 8.48
CA SER A 265 0.16 5.67 8.73
C SER A 265 -0.37 5.09 10.03
N ASP A 266 -0.86 5.95 10.93
CA ASP A 266 -1.17 5.59 12.32
C ASP A 266 -2.66 5.32 12.54
N VAL A 267 -3.51 5.64 11.57
CA VAL A 267 -4.94 5.30 11.61
C VAL A 267 -5.13 3.78 11.57
N LEU A 268 -6.22 3.31 12.15
CA LEU A 268 -6.59 1.91 12.28
C LEU A 268 -6.57 1.20 10.92
N ILE A 269 -7.10 1.84 9.88
CA ILE A 269 -7.15 1.25 8.53
C ILE A 269 -5.75 1.08 7.93
N ALA A 270 -4.82 1.99 8.23
CA ALA A 270 -3.45 1.91 7.76
C ALA A 270 -2.70 0.77 8.46
N THR A 271 -2.94 0.56 9.76
CA THR A 271 -2.34 -0.56 10.50
C THR A 271 -2.88 -1.90 10.02
N MET A 272 -4.19 -2.04 9.83
CA MET A 272 -4.78 -3.27 9.27
C MET A 272 -4.30 -3.53 7.84
N ALA A 273 -4.24 -2.49 7.00
CA ALA A 273 -3.70 -2.61 5.64
C ALA A 273 -2.23 -3.06 5.64
N LYS A 274 -1.42 -2.64 6.61
CA LYS A 274 -0.02 -3.06 6.76
C LYS A 274 0.09 -4.55 7.14
N GLU A 275 -0.81 -5.05 7.98
CA GLU A 275 -0.87 -6.48 8.33
C GLU A 275 -1.35 -7.33 7.16
N LEU A 276 -2.38 -6.89 6.44
CA LEU A 276 -2.85 -7.52 5.19
C LEU A 276 -1.76 -7.53 4.10
N LYS A 277 -0.84 -6.56 4.13
CA LYS A 277 0.32 -6.48 3.22
C LYS A 277 1.42 -7.49 3.58
N LYS A 278 1.40 -8.08 4.77
CA LYS A 278 2.41 -9.05 5.23
C LYS A 278 2.19 -10.38 4.49
N ARG A 279 2.94 -10.53 3.40
CA ARG A 279 3.10 -11.76 2.57
C ARG A 279 1.78 -12.33 2.05
N ARG A 280 1.25 -11.70 0.99
CA ARG A 280 0.26 -12.37 0.13
C ARG A 280 0.94 -13.57 -0.53
N GLU A 281 0.45 -14.77 -0.23
CA GLU A 281 1.02 -16.01 -0.75
C GLU A 281 0.99 -16.03 -2.28
N THR A 282 1.95 -16.73 -2.88
CA THR A 282 1.99 -16.94 -4.33
C THR A 282 0.70 -17.60 -4.79
N ASN A 283 0.06 -17.01 -5.79
CA ASN A 283 -1.22 -17.48 -6.30
C ASN A 283 -1.09 -18.89 -6.93
N SER A 284 -2.13 -19.73 -6.90
CA SER A 284 -2.16 -21.08 -7.49
C SER A 284 -1.73 -21.07 -8.96
N PHE A 285 -2.09 -20.02 -9.70
CA PHE A 285 -1.60 -19.76 -11.06
C PHE A 285 -0.08 -19.58 -11.15
N GLN A 286 0.50 -18.77 -10.26
CA GLN A 286 1.94 -18.54 -10.22
C GLN A 286 2.68 -19.83 -9.83
N LEU A 287 2.10 -20.63 -8.92
CA LEU A 287 2.58 -21.98 -8.66
C LEU A 287 2.51 -22.86 -9.91
N GLY A 288 1.41 -22.82 -10.66
CA GLY A 288 1.23 -23.57 -11.91
C GLY A 288 2.30 -23.24 -12.95
N ILE A 289 2.51 -21.94 -13.24
CA ILE A 289 3.59 -21.48 -14.13
C ILE A 289 4.94 -21.95 -13.62
N ARG A 290 5.18 -21.88 -12.31
CA ARG A 290 6.44 -22.32 -11.72
C ARG A 290 6.68 -23.82 -11.92
N HIS A 291 5.67 -24.67 -11.74
CA HIS A 291 5.79 -26.10 -12.01
C HIS A 291 6.06 -26.38 -13.49
N VAL A 292 5.34 -25.75 -14.41
CA VAL A 292 5.59 -25.88 -15.86
C VAL A 292 6.98 -25.38 -16.22
N SER A 293 7.42 -24.26 -15.65
CA SER A 293 8.76 -23.71 -15.86
C SER A 293 9.84 -24.69 -15.37
N TYR A 294 9.69 -25.28 -14.18
CA TYR A 294 10.63 -26.27 -13.67
C TYR A 294 10.60 -27.58 -14.46
N MET A 295 9.44 -28.01 -14.96
CA MET A 295 9.33 -29.16 -15.84
C MET A 295 10.10 -28.93 -17.16
N LEU A 296 9.94 -27.77 -17.77
CA LEU A 296 10.65 -27.40 -19.01
C LEU A 296 12.15 -27.22 -18.78
N ILE A 297 12.54 -26.65 -17.63
CA ILE A 297 13.95 -26.59 -17.21
C ILE A 297 14.51 -28.00 -17.02
N GLY A 298 13.76 -28.91 -16.39
CA GLY A 298 14.13 -30.32 -16.25
C GLY A 298 14.34 -31.02 -17.60
N PHE A 299 13.44 -30.78 -18.57
CA PHE A 299 13.61 -31.28 -19.94
C PHE A 299 14.86 -30.71 -20.62
N MET A 300 15.11 -29.40 -20.52
CA MET A 300 16.31 -28.79 -21.09
C MET A 300 17.59 -29.34 -20.44
N LEU A 301 17.60 -29.47 -19.11
CA LEU A 301 18.75 -29.98 -18.36
C LEU A 301 19.03 -31.46 -18.68
N THR A 302 18.03 -32.21 -19.15
CA THR A 302 18.18 -33.61 -19.58
C THR A 302 18.55 -33.71 -21.07
N MET A 303 17.86 -32.96 -21.94
CA MET A 303 18.04 -33.02 -23.40
C MET A 303 19.35 -32.40 -23.86
N VAL A 304 19.80 -31.29 -23.27
CA VAL A 304 21.03 -30.60 -23.71
C VAL A 304 22.27 -31.48 -23.52
N PRO A 305 22.51 -32.13 -22.36
CA PRO A 305 23.61 -33.08 -22.21
C PRO A 305 23.45 -34.32 -23.07
N LEU A 306 22.22 -34.80 -23.26
CA LEU A 306 21.95 -35.98 -24.07
C LEU A 306 22.28 -35.74 -25.55
N VAL A 307 21.84 -34.60 -26.11
CA VAL A 307 22.19 -34.17 -27.47
C VAL A 307 23.68 -33.94 -27.60
N LEU A 308 24.31 -33.30 -26.61
CA LEU A 308 25.75 -33.07 -26.61
C LEU A 308 26.53 -34.38 -26.62
N GLY A 309 26.12 -35.36 -25.82
CA GLY A 309 26.75 -36.68 -25.74
C GLY A 309 26.59 -37.50 -27.02
N ILE A 310 25.37 -37.59 -27.57
CA ILE A 310 25.10 -38.36 -28.79
C ILE A 310 25.77 -37.70 -30.00
N SER A 311 25.62 -36.38 -30.16
CA SER A 311 26.22 -35.64 -31.26
C SER A 311 27.74 -35.60 -31.15
N GLY A 312 28.29 -35.40 -29.95
CA GLY A 312 29.73 -35.42 -29.72
C GLY A 312 30.34 -36.79 -30.03
N TYR A 313 29.66 -37.88 -29.66
CA TYR A 313 30.11 -39.23 -29.98
C TYR A 313 30.01 -39.56 -31.48
N THR A 314 28.92 -39.16 -32.14
CA THR A 314 28.67 -39.47 -33.56
C THR A 314 29.58 -38.67 -34.49
N THR A 315 29.67 -37.36 -34.27
CA THR A 315 30.38 -36.44 -35.16
C THR A 315 31.87 -36.31 -34.80
N LYS A 316 32.27 -36.74 -33.58
CA LYS A 316 33.60 -36.53 -32.96
C LYS A 316 34.03 -35.07 -32.82
N ASP A 317 33.19 -34.15 -33.28
CA ASP A 317 33.37 -32.71 -33.19
C ASP A 317 32.49 -32.16 -32.06
N TRP A 318 33.11 -32.01 -30.90
CA TRP A 318 32.47 -31.51 -29.69
C TRP A 318 32.05 -30.05 -29.81
N GLN A 319 32.65 -29.26 -30.70
CA GLN A 319 32.33 -27.85 -30.88
C GLN A 319 31.00 -27.71 -31.61
N ASN A 320 30.87 -28.39 -32.75
CA ASN A 320 29.62 -28.41 -33.51
C ASN A 320 28.49 -29.07 -32.72
N ALA A 321 28.79 -30.12 -31.93
CA ALA A 321 27.83 -30.71 -31.01
C ALA A 321 27.36 -29.71 -29.93
N ALA A 322 28.26 -28.88 -29.38
CA ALA A 322 27.89 -27.86 -28.39
C ALA A 322 27.00 -26.77 -29.01
N MET A 323 27.34 -26.25 -30.20
CA MET A 323 26.50 -25.26 -30.89
C MET A 323 25.12 -25.82 -31.23
N TYR A 324 25.07 -27.10 -31.62
CA TYR A 324 23.82 -27.79 -31.89
C TYR A 324 22.97 -27.95 -30.62
N SER A 325 23.56 -28.38 -29.51
CA SER A 325 22.85 -28.49 -28.23
C SER A 325 22.35 -27.15 -27.68
N ILE A 326 23.11 -26.07 -27.87
CA ILE A 326 22.68 -24.71 -27.51
C ILE A 326 21.50 -24.27 -28.39
N SER A 327 21.56 -24.55 -29.69
CA SER A 327 20.46 -24.25 -30.62
C SER A 327 19.17 -24.98 -30.23
N VAL A 328 19.28 -26.25 -29.81
CA VAL A 328 18.16 -27.03 -29.26
C VAL A 328 17.66 -26.42 -27.94
N ALA A 329 18.56 -26.01 -27.04
CA ALA A 329 18.18 -25.38 -25.78
C ALA A 329 17.36 -24.11 -26.00
N VAL A 330 17.83 -23.21 -26.87
CA VAL A 330 17.15 -21.96 -27.23
C VAL A 330 15.78 -22.25 -27.86
N GLY A 331 15.70 -23.22 -28.77
CA GLY A 331 14.43 -23.62 -29.40
C GLY A 331 13.39 -24.19 -28.42
N LEU A 332 13.83 -24.70 -27.26
CA LEU A 332 12.96 -25.25 -26.21
C LEU A 332 12.54 -24.20 -25.17
N VAL A 333 13.12 -22.99 -25.17
CA VAL A 333 12.75 -21.95 -24.20
C VAL A 333 11.32 -21.47 -24.48
N PRO A 334 10.38 -21.64 -23.54
CA PRO A 334 8.98 -21.24 -23.70
C PRO A 334 8.82 -19.73 -23.42
N GLU A 335 9.59 -18.88 -24.12
CA GLU A 335 9.63 -17.44 -23.82
C GLU A 335 8.26 -16.77 -24.04
N MET A 336 7.49 -17.28 -25.00
CA MET A 336 6.15 -16.74 -25.31
C MET A 336 5.05 -17.27 -24.38
N LEU A 337 5.30 -18.30 -23.56
CA LEU A 337 4.26 -18.91 -22.74
C LEU A 337 3.63 -17.89 -21.76
N PRO A 338 4.38 -17.07 -21.02
CA PRO A 338 3.80 -16.03 -20.17
C PRO A 338 2.97 -15.01 -20.96
N ALA A 339 3.40 -14.66 -22.18
CA ALA A 339 2.70 -13.71 -23.03
C ALA A 339 1.36 -14.26 -23.55
N ILE A 340 1.36 -15.51 -24.05
CA ILE A 340 0.15 -16.21 -24.52
C ILE A 340 -0.86 -16.35 -23.39
N VAL A 341 -0.40 -16.76 -22.21
CA VAL A 341 -1.27 -16.94 -21.05
C VAL A 341 -1.84 -15.60 -20.59
N ASN A 342 -1.02 -14.54 -20.49
CA ASN A 342 -1.50 -13.20 -20.14
C ASN A 342 -2.49 -12.65 -21.18
N ALA A 343 -2.28 -12.89 -22.48
CA ALA A 343 -3.21 -12.48 -23.52
C ALA A 343 -4.57 -13.19 -23.39
N ASN A 344 -4.57 -14.49 -23.08
CA ASN A 344 -5.79 -15.24 -22.83
C ASN A 344 -6.51 -14.77 -21.56
N LEU A 345 -5.78 -14.49 -20.47
CA LEU A 345 -6.36 -13.92 -19.25
C LEU A 345 -6.92 -12.51 -19.48
N ALA A 346 -6.23 -11.68 -20.27
CA ALA A 346 -6.71 -10.35 -20.66
C ALA A 346 -8.00 -10.43 -21.47
N ARG A 347 -8.10 -11.39 -22.40
CA ARG A 347 -9.35 -11.68 -23.12
C ARG A 347 -10.46 -12.12 -22.17
N GLY A 348 -10.16 -12.98 -21.19
CA GLY A 348 -11.12 -13.40 -20.16
C GLY A 348 -11.63 -12.23 -19.31
N ALA A 349 -10.72 -11.37 -18.85
CA ALA A 349 -11.05 -10.14 -18.14
C ALA A 349 -11.92 -9.19 -18.97
N TYR A 350 -11.64 -9.07 -20.28
CA TYR A 350 -12.45 -8.26 -21.19
C TYR A 350 -13.87 -8.82 -21.36
N VAL A 351 -14.03 -10.15 -21.48
CA VAL A 351 -15.36 -10.79 -21.54
C VAL A 351 -16.13 -10.56 -20.23
N LEU A 352 -15.47 -10.71 -19.07
CA LEU A 352 -16.07 -10.43 -17.76
C LEU A 352 -16.50 -8.96 -17.63
N SER A 353 -15.70 -8.03 -18.15
CA SER A 353 -16.04 -6.60 -18.14
C SER A 353 -17.30 -6.29 -18.95
N LYS A 354 -17.59 -7.03 -20.03
CA LYS A 354 -18.85 -6.88 -20.79
C LYS A 354 -20.08 -7.34 -19.99
N MET A 355 -19.88 -8.14 -18.95
CA MET A 355 -20.93 -8.59 -18.02
C MET A 355 -20.96 -7.76 -16.73
N ASN A 356 -20.41 -6.54 -16.75
CA ASN A 356 -20.29 -5.64 -15.60
C ASN A 356 -19.41 -6.16 -14.44
N ALA A 357 -18.56 -7.18 -14.67
CA ALA A 357 -17.60 -7.67 -13.71
C ALA A 357 -16.19 -7.16 -14.03
N ILE A 358 -15.74 -6.14 -13.31
CA ILE A 358 -14.43 -5.51 -13.54
C ILE A 358 -13.32 -6.29 -12.83
N VAL A 359 -12.42 -6.88 -13.63
CA VAL A 359 -11.27 -7.63 -13.12
C VAL A 359 -10.07 -6.68 -12.94
N LYS A 360 -9.73 -6.37 -11.69
CA LYS A 360 -8.56 -5.53 -11.36
C LYS A 360 -7.21 -6.25 -11.57
N ARG A 361 -7.22 -7.58 -11.54
CA ARG A 361 -6.04 -8.44 -11.63
C ARG A 361 -6.30 -9.65 -12.52
N LEU A 362 -5.52 -9.82 -13.59
CA LEU A 362 -5.71 -10.88 -14.58
C LEU A 362 -5.66 -12.29 -13.97
N ASP A 363 -4.83 -12.49 -12.95
CA ASP A 363 -4.70 -13.78 -12.27
C ASP A 363 -5.91 -14.14 -11.38
N SER A 364 -6.77 -13.18 -11.05
CA SER A 364 -8.03 -13.43 -10.32
C SER A 364 -9.06 -14.19 -11.16
N VAL A 365 -8.99 -14.12 -12.50
CA VAL A 365 -9.91 -14.85 -13.39
C VAL A 365 -9.81 -16.36 -13.17
N GLN A 366 -8.59 -16.87 -13.06
CA GLN A 366 -8.37 -18.29 -12.81
C GLN A 366 -8.74 -18.70 -11.38
N ASN A 367 -8.47 -17.83 -10.41
CA ASN A 367 -8.84 -18.09 -9.00
C ASN A 367 -10.34 -18.25 -8.83
N LEU A 368 -11.13 -17.44 -9.53
CA LEU A 368 -12.59 -17.56 -9.51
C LEU A 368 -13.05 -18.92 -10.04
N GLY A 369 -12.42 -19.43 -11.11
CA GLY A 369 -12.73 -20.75 -11.66
C GLY A 369 -12.21 -21.92 -10.83
N ALA A 370 -11.13 -21.74 -10.07
CA ALA A 370 -10.52 -22.76 -9.21
C ALA A 370 -11.01 -22.70 -7.75
N MET A 371 -11.99 -21.85 -7.45
CA MET A 371 -12.47 -21.63 -6.08
C MET A 371 -13.23 -22.86 -5.56
N THR A 372 -12.82 -23.37 -4.41
CA THR A 372 -13.48 -24.49 -3.71
C THR A 372 -14.37 -24.04 -2.55
N VAL A 373 -14.08 -22.87 -1.98
CA VAL A 373 -14.83 -22.28 -0.87
C VAL A 373 -15.16 -20.83 -1.23
N LEU A 374 -16.45 -20.50 -1.25
CA LEU A 374 -16.93 -19.13 -1.36
C LEU A 374 -17.23 -18.61 0.04
N CYS A 375 -16.41 -17.68 0.52
CA CYS A 375 -16.77 -16.86 1.68
C CYS A 375 -17.50 -15.63 1.15
N SER A 376 -18.81 -15.56 1.40
CA SER A 376 -19.61 -14.36 1.10
C SER A 376 -19.83 -13.59 2.39
N ASP A 377 -19.72 -12.27 2.29
CA ASP A 377 -20.31 -11.38 3.29
C ASP A 377 -21.84 -11.42 3.15
N LYS A 378 -22.56 -11.11 4.24
CA LYS A 378 -24.04 -11.03 4.28
C LYS A 378 -24.46 -9.67 3.75
#